data_AF-A0A317LWZ9-F1
#
_entry.id   AF-A0A317LWZ9-F1
#
_cell.length_a   1.000
_cell.length_b   1.000
_cell.length_c   1.000
_cell.angle_alpha   90.00
_cell.angle_beta   90.00
_cell.angle_gamma   90.00
#
_symmetry.space_group_name_H-M   'P 1'
#
loop_
_entity.id
_entity.type
_entity.pdbx_description
1 polymer ?
#
loop_
_entity_poly.entity_id
_entity_poly.type
_entity_poly.pdbx_seq_one_letter_code
_entity_poly.pdbx_strand_id
1 'polypeptide(L)'
;MSSSWNIQTETVGSVLNTVLDHLGDQEGSEGLSGNISDMDTAVQGAATECADSMPVSTAIGLFMENFSPICGHMVKRTSNALSGCAEATELYLAGDYAMAEEAQATRLNMVVTEDDIAPNL
;
A
#
# COMPACT_ATOMS: atom_id res chain seq x y z
N MET A 1 9.71 15.26 -25.68
CA MET A 1 10.23 15.37 -24.31
C MET A 1 9.27 14.59 -23.42
N SER A 2 9.56 13.33 -23.11
CA SER A 2 8.79 12.62 -22.08
C SER A 2 9.08 13.31 -20.76
N SER A 3 8.05 13.64 -20.00
CA SER A 3 8.22 13.99 -18.59
C SER A 3 8.99 12.84 -17.95
N SER A 4 10.23 13.11 -17.53
CA SER A 4 11.04 12.16 -16.77
C SER A 4 10.17 11.60 -15.66
N TRP A 5 10.05 10.27 -15.64
CA TRP A 5 9.31 9.54 -14.63
C TRP A 5 10.17 9.60 -13.36
N ASN A 6 9.96 10.64 -12.55
CA ASN A 6 10.68 10.87 -11.30
C ASN A 6 9.72 10.67 -10.14
N ILE A 7 9.85 9.55 -9.44
CA ILE A 7 9.03 9.23 -8.27
C ILE A 7 9.60 9.94 -7.05
N GLN A 8 8.77 10.74 -6.38
CA GLN A 8 9.08 11.28 -5.06
C GLN A 8 8.82 10.21 -4.00
N THR A 9 9.84 9.40 -3.69
CA THR A 9 9.74 8.26 -2.76
C THR A 9 9.24 8.65 -1.37
N GLU A 10 9.62 9.83 -0.87
CA GLU A 10 9.14 10.38 0.41
C GLU A 10 7.62 10.66 0.37
N THR A 11 7.15 11.32 -0.69
CA THR A 11 5.71 11.57 -0.90
C THR A 11 4.94 10.27 -1.01
N VAL A 12 5.48 9.27 -1.71
CA VAL A 12 4.85 7.94 -1.80
C VAL A 12 4.77 7.28 -0.43
N GLY A 13 5.84 7.32 0.37
CA GLY A 13 5.85 6.80 1.74
C GLY A 13 4.78 7.46 2.62
N SER A 14 4.61 8.78 2.52
CA SER A 14 3.54 9.49 3.23
C SER A 14 2.15 9.02 2.81
N VAL A 15 1.90 8.83 1.50
CA VAL A 15 0.61 8.34 1.01
C VAL A 15 0.36 6.89 1.46
N LEU A 16 1.38 6.04 1.43
CA LEU A 16 1.30 4.66 1.90
C LEU A 16 0.89 4.61 3.39
N ASN A 17 1.49 5.45 4.23
CA ASN A 17 1.12 5.54 5.64
C ASN A 17 -0.33 6.02 5.83
N THR A 18 -0.76 7.05 5.12
CA THR A 18 -2.15 7.52 5.18
C THR A 18 -3.15 6.42 4.79
N VAL A 19 -2.84 5.64 3.75
CA VAL A 19 -3.70 4.53 3.33
C VAL A 19 -3.68 3.38 4.35
N LEU A 20 -2.54 3.13 4.99
CA LEU A 20 -2.43 2.17 6.08
C LEU A 20 -3.30 2.60 7.28
N ASP A 21 -3.31 3.88 7.65
CA ASP A 21 -4.17 4.40 8.72
C ASP A 21 -5.66 4.21 8.40
N HIS A 22 -6.05 4.33 7.13
CA HIS A 22 -7.42 4.02 6.69
C HIS A 22 -7.77 2.52 6.77
N LEU A 23 -6.78 1.64 6.59
CA LEU A 23 -6.97 0.20 6.76
C LEU A 23 -7.26 -0.15 8.22
N GLY A 24 -6.62 0.58 9.14
CA GLY A 24 -6.75 0.42 10.58
C GLY A 24 -5.47 -0.09 11.22
N ASP A 25 -5.54 -0.27 12.53
CA ASP A 25 -4.44 -0.74 13.37
C ASP A 25 -4.34 -2.28 13.40
N GLN A 26 -3.25 -2.79 13.96
CA GLN A 26 -3.06 -4.23 14.16
C GLN A 26 -4.05 -4.82 15.18
N GLU A 27 -4.57 -3.99 16.10
CA GLU A 27 -5.54 -4.44 17.10
C GLU A 27 -6.97 -4.54 16.55
N GLY A 28 -7.22 -3.99 15.35
CA GLY A 28 -8.52 -4.02 14.70
C GLY A 28 -9.54 -3.08 15.34
N SER A 29 -9.07 -2.02 16.00
CA SER A 29 -9.88 -1.06 16.76
C SER A 29 -10.17 0.23 15.97
N GLU A 30 -9.37 0.54 14.96
CA GLU A 30 -9.50 1.76 14.17
C GLU A 30 -9.65 1.48 12.66
N GLY A 31 -9.93 2.52 11.87
CA GLY A 31 -10.01 2.42 10.41
C GLY A 31 -11.04 1.41 9.91
N LEU A 32 -10.74 0.76 8.78
CA LEU A 32 -11.63 -0.23 8.19
C LEU A 32 -11.80 -1.47 9.08
N SER A 33 -10.75 -1.95 9.75
CA SER A 33 -10.81 -3.10 10.65
C SER A 33 -11.73 -2.84 11.85
N GLY A 34 -11.62 -1.68 12.49
CA GLY A 34 -12.53 -1.24 13.56
C GLY A 34 -13.99 -1.16 13.11
N ASN A 35 -14.24 -0.51 11.98
CA ASN A 35 -15.60 -0.41 11.43
C ASN A 35 -16.23 -1.79 11.12
N ILE A 36 -15.43 -2.77 10.68
CA ILE A 36 -15.90 -4.14 10.44
C ILE A 36 -16.26 -4.81 11.78
N SER A 37 -15.45 -4.65 12.81
CA SER A 37 -15.70 -5.18 14.16
C SER A 37 -16.95 -4.58 14.80
N ASP A 38 -17.15 -3.26 14.66
CA ASP A 38 -18.34 -2.57 15.16
C ASP A 38 -19.61 -3.05 14.44
N MET A 39 -19.53 -3.22 13.12
CA MET A 39 -20.63 -3.78 12.34
C MET A 39 -20.96 -5.20 12.81
N ASP A 40 -19.96 -6.06 12.97
CA ASP A 40 -20.14 -7.45 13.44
C ASP A 40 -20.83 -7.48 14.81
N THR A 41 -20.34 -6.68 15.75
CA THR A 41 -20.92 -6.54 17.09
C THR A 41 -22.37 -6.06 17.05
N ALA A 42 -22.66 -5.01 16.25
CA ALA A 42 -24.00 -4.47 16.12
C ALA A 42 -24.98 -5.47 15.52
N VAL A 43 -24.53 -6.25 14.53
CA VAL A 43 -25.36 -7.24 13.85
C VAL A 43 -25.63 -8.45 14.76
N GLN A 44 -24.64 -8.91 15.52
CA GLN A 44 -24.84 -9.95 16.55
C GLN A 44 -25.78 -9.49 17.67
N GLY A 45 -25.67 -8.22 18.08
CA GLY A 45 -26.62 -7.61 19.01
C GLY A 45 -28.05 -7.62 18.47
N ALA A 46 -28.23 -7.19 17.22
CA ALA A 46 -29.54 -7.23 16.56
C ALA A 46 -30.10 -8.65 16.40
N ALA A 47 -29.23 -9.64 16.10
CA ALA A 47 -29.63 -11.04 16.01
C ALA A 47 -30.15 -11.57 17.36
N THR A 48 -29.52 -11.14 18.46
CA THR A 48 -29.90 -11.53 19.83
C THR A 48 -31.23 -10.89 20.23
N GLU A 49 -31.40 -9.60 20.00
CA GLU A 49 -32.65 -8.87 20.31
C GLU A 49 -33.84 -9.35 19.48
N CYS A 50 -33.60 -9.79 18.24
CA CYS A 50 -34.65 -10.26 17.33
C CYS A 50 -34.81 -11.80 17.33
N ALA A 51 -34.28 -12.51 18.32
CA ALA A 51 -34.28 -13.98 18.36
C ALA A 51 -35.68 -14.60 18.26
N ASP A 52 -36.72 -13.89 18.73
CA ASP A 52 -38.10 -14.34 18.70
C ASP A 52 -38.74 -14.32 17.29
N SER A 53 -38.05 -13.71 16.31
CA SER A 53 -38.51 -13.62 14.93
C SER A 53 -37.59 -14.40 13.98
N MET A 54 -37.98 -15.63 13.67
CA MET A 54 -37.24 -16.51 12.74
C MET A 54 -36.94 -15.86 11.37
N PRO A 55 -37.85 -15.10 10.74
CA PRO A 55 -37.53 -14.42 9.49
C PRO A 55 -36.44 -13.35 9.64
N VAL A 56 -36.44 -12.61 10.75
CA VAL A 56 -35.47 -11.54 11.01
C VAL A 56 -34.10 -12.14 11.35
N SER A 57 -34.04 -13.16 12.21
CA SER A 57 -32.78 -13.82 12.56
C SER A 57 -32.13 -14.51 11.34
N THR A 58 -32.94 -15.11 10.46
CA THR A 58 -32.47 -15.69 9.20
C THR A 58 -31.91 -14.63 8.25
N ALA A 59 -32.61 -13.49 8.09
CA ALA A 59 -32.13 -12.39 7.26
C ALA A 59 -30.81 -11.81 7.77
N ILE A 60 -30.65 -11.69 9.09
CA ILE A 60 -29.41 -11.24 9.73
C ILE A 60 -28.28 -12.25 9.51
N GLY A 61 -28.54 -13.55 9.66
CA GLY A 61 -27.55 -14.59 9.37
C GLY A 61 -27.05 -14.54 7.92
N LEU A 62 -27.97 -14.40 6.96
CA LEU A 62 -27.63 -14.26 5.54
C LEU A 62 -26.85 -12.97 5.24
N PHE A 63 -27.16 -11.87 5.94
CA PHE A 63 -26.39 -10.64 5.85
C PHE A 63 -24.95 -10.88 6.28
N MET A 64 -24.73 -11.51 7.45
CA MET A 64 -23.39 -11.79 7.95
C MET A 64 -22.60 -12.73 7.04
N GLU A 65 -23.23 -13.79 6.53
CA GLU A 65 -22.60 -14.73 5.60
C GLU A 65 -22.14 -14.05 4.31
N ASN A 66 -22.91 -13.08 3.80
CA ASN A 66 -22.57 -12.37 2.58
C ASN A 66 -21.54 -11.25 2.80
N PHE A 67 -21.66 -10.48 3.89
CA PHE A 67 -20.83 -9.29 4.09
C PHE A 67 -19.47 -9.59 4.71
N SER A 68 -19.35 -10.60 5.58
CA SER A 68 -18.07 -10.92 6.23
C SER A 68 -16.95 -11.23 5.22
N PRO A 69 -17.18 -12.05 4.17
CA PRO A 69 -16.17 -12.27 3.13
C PRO A 69 -15.83 -10.99 2.38
N ILE A 70 -16.83 -10.17 2.02
CA ILE A 70 -16.63 -8.92 1.26
C ILE A 70 -15.70 -7.98 2.05
N CYS A 71 -15.96 -7.80 3.35
CA CYS A 71 -15.12 -7.03 4.26
C CYS A 71 -13.68 -7.58 4.30
N GLY A 72 -13.50 -8.90 4.43
CA GLY A 72 -12.18 -9.53 4.39
C GLY A 72 -11.46 -9.33 3.05
N HIS A 73 -12.19 -9.37 1.93
CA HIS A 73 -11.65 -9.09 0.59
C HIS A 73 -11.21 -7.63 0.44
N MET A 74 -11.94 -6.68 1.01
CA MET A 74 -11.54 -5.26 1.01
C MET A 74 -10.22 -5.07 1.75
N VAL A 75 -10.11 -5.60 2.97
CA VAL A 75 -8.87 -5.52 3.78
C VAL A 75 -7.70 -6.15 3.02
N LYS A 76 -7.89 -7.38 2.51
CA LYS A 76 -6.85 -8.10 1.77
C LYS A 76 -6.41 -7.37 0.50
N ARG A 77 -7.36 -6.81 -0.26
CA ARG A 77 -7.06 -6.09 -1.50
C ARG A 77 -6.27 -4.81 -1.23
N THR A 78 -6.65 -4.05 -0.20
CA THR A 78 -5.96 -2.84 0.20
C THR A 78 -4.54 -3.15 0.69
N SER A 79 -4.38 -4.16 1.55
CA SER A 79 -3.07 -4.61 2.02
C SER A 79 -2.16 -5.04 0.87
N ASN A 80 -2.66 -5.85 -0.06
CA ASN A 80 -1.88 -6.27 -1.24
C ASN A 80 -1.47 -5.08 -2.13
N ALA A 81 -2.36 -4.10 -2.32
CA ALA A 81 -2.05 -2.91 -3.10
C ALA A 81 -0.96 -2.06 -2.42
N LEU A 82 -1.02 -1.93 -1.09
CA LEU A 82 -0.02 -1.23 -0.30
C LEU A 82 1.36 -1.89 -0.42
N SER A 83 1.42 -3.21 -0.21
CA SER A 83 2.67 -3.98 -0.34
C SER A 83 3.26 -3.88 -1.74
N GLY A 84 2.45 -4.05 -2.79
CA GLY A 84 2.91 -3.94 -4.17
C GLY A 84 3.41 -2.54 -4.53
N CYS A 85 2.79 -1.49 -3.98
CA CYS A 85 3.25 -0.12 -4.19
C CYS A 85 4.56 0.18 -3.44
N ALA A 86 4.72 -0.33 -2.22
CA ALA A 86 5.97 -0.23 -1.47
C ALA A 86 7.11 -0.95 -2.21
N GLU A 87 6.89 -2.19 -2.66
CA GLU A 87 7.86 -2.98 -3.43
C GLU A 87 8.25 -2.27 -4.74
N ALA A 88 7.26 -1.74 -5.49
CA ALA A 88 7.55 -0.99 -6.71
C ALA A 88 8.41 0.26 -6.45
N THR A 89 8.20 0.93 -5.30
CA THR A 89 8.99 2.11 -4.90
C THR A 89 10.42 1.73 -4.51
N GLU A 90 10.59 0.60 -3.82
CA GLU A 90 11.91 0.05 -3.49
C GLU A 90 12.67 -0.35 -4.76
N LEU A 91 12.02 -1.03 -5.71
CA LEU A 91 12.60 -1.41 -6.99
C LEU A 91 13.00 -0.19 -7.83
N TYR A 92 12.18 0.87 -7.83
CA TYR A 92 12.52 2.13 -8.48
C TYR A 92 13.80 2.73 -7.89
N LEU A 93 13.89 2.81 -6.56
CA LEU A 93 15.05 3.36 -5.87
C LEU A 93 16.32 2.52 -6.10
N ALA A 94 16.20 1.19 -6.09
CA ALA A 94 17.30 0.29 -6.39
C ALA A 94 17.82 0.46 -7.82
N GLY A 95 16.91 0.65 -8.79
CA GLY A 95 17.25 0.94 -10.18
C GLY A 95 18.00 2.26 -10.33
N ASP A 96 17.57 3.32 -9.65
CA ASP A 96 18.24 4.62 -9.65
C ASP A 96 19.68 4.52 -9.10
N TYR A 97 19.89 3.75 -8.02
CA TYR A 97 21.24 3.51 -7.49
C TYR A 97 22.12 2.71 -8.45
N ALA A 98 21.59 1.67 -9.11
CA ALA A 98 22.34 0.88 -10.07
C ALA A 98 22.77 1.72 -11.29
N MET A 99 21.87 2.55 -11.82
CA MET A 99 22.21 3.46 -12.93
C MET A 99 23.25 4.52 -12.50
N ALA A 100 23.17 5.01 -11.26
CA ALA A 100 24.16 5.94 -10.73
C ALA A 100 25.55 5.28 -10.58
N GLU A 101 25.61 4.04 -10.11
CA GLU A 101 26.85 3.26 -10.00
C GLU A 101 27.47 3.00 -11.38
N GLU A 102 26.66 2.57 -12.36
CA GLU A 102 27.13 2.32 -13.73
C GLU A 102 27.64 3.61 -14.41
N ALA A 103 26.95 4.74 -14.20
CA ALA A 103 27.38 6.03 -14.73
C ALA A 103 28.72 6.48 -14.11
N GLN A 104 28.91 6.27 -12.81
CA GLN A 104 30.19 6.56 -12.13
C GLN A 104 31.32 5.65 -12.60
N ALA A 105 31.06 4.34 -12.73
CA ALA A 105 32.02 3.37 -13.24
C ALA A 105 32.44 3.70 -14.69
N THR A 106 31.47 4.03 -15.54
CA THR A 106 31.72 4.45 -16.93
C THR A 106 32.58 5.70 -16.98
N ARG A 107 32.28 6.72 -16.16
CA ARG A 107 33.08 7.95 -16.07
C ARG A 107 34.52 7.67 -15.61
N LEU A 108 34.73 6.76 -14.68
CA LEU A 108 36.07 6.40 -14.19
C LEU A 108 36.88 5.63 -15.24
N ASN A 109 36.21 4.86 -16.10
CA ASN A 109 36.82 4.07 -17.17
C ASN A 109 36.98 4.85 -18.49
N MET A 110 36.56 6.12 -18.54
CA MET A 110 36.89 6.99 -19.66
C MET A 110 38.39 7.25 -19.68
N VAL A 111 39.06 6.79 -20.75
CA VAL A 111 40.46 7.11 -21.02
C VAL A 111 40.58 8.61 -21.21
N VAL A 112 41.31 9.28 -20.32
CA VAL A 112 41.71 10.68 -20.49
C VAL A 112 42.60 10.74 -21.74
N THR A 113 42.11 11.36 -22.81
CA THR A 113 42.92 11.59 -24.02
C THR A 113 43.68 12.92 -23.88
N GLU A 114 44.75 13.12 -24.65
CA GLU A 114 45.57 14.35 -24.58
C GLU A 114 44.77 15.65 -24.81
N ASP A 115 43.58 15.57 -25.41
CA ASP A 115 42.64 16.69 -25.61
C ASP A 115 41.90 17.13 -24.32
N ASP A 116 41.85 16.29 -23.29
CA ASP A 116 41.20 16.59 -22.00
C ASP A 116 42.15 17.29 -21.01
N ILE A 117 43.44 17.41 -21.36
CA ILE A 117 44.45 18.10 -20.56
C ILE A 117 44.44 19.58 -20.95
N ALA A 118 44.10 20.47 -20.02
CA ALA A 118 44.12 21.91 -20.28
C ALA A 118 45.49 22.34 -20.86
N PRO A 119 45.53 23.07 -22.00
CA PRO A 119 46.78 23.49 -22.58
C PRO A 119 47.53 24.35 -21.56
N ASN A 120 48.73 23.91 -21.23
CA ASN A 120 49.62 24.43 -20.19
C ASN A 120 49.58 25.96 -20.04
N LEU A 121 49.46 26.43 -18.79
CA LEU A 121 50.03 27.71 -18.34
C LEU A 121 51.55 27.69 -18.54
#